data_AF-A0A2V8LU99-F1
#
_entry.id   AF-A0A2V8LU99-F1
#
_cell.length_a   1.000
_cell.length_b   1.000
_cell.length_c   1.000
_cell.angle_alpha   90.00
_cell.angle_beta   90.00
_cell.angle_gamma   90.00
#
_symmetry.space_group_name_H-M   'P 1'
#
loop_
_entity.id
_entity.type
_entity.pdbx_description
1 polymer ?
#
loop_
_entity_poly.entity_id
_entity_poly.type
_entity_poly.pdbx_seq_one_letter_code
_entity_poly.pdbx_strand_id
1 'polypeptide(L)'
;MAQKFRTLIGFSKHSVQQLVATAGAVIQGMTGNKAFPCPSPDLTAVQAALDELNAAIAAQPHGGAKATADKNNKREALIGVLQKLAQYVQLHCGNDLAVLLSSGFSAASTSRTQVPLPKPAIVSVDNGNTTELLVKVSRVGQAKCYELRSAAIGAGGAPGPWQTGGLFTNSRSIAINGLTPGITYAIQARAVGSSKRYSDWSDPVTHMCM
;
A
#
# COMPACT_ATOMS: atom_id res chain seq x y z
N MET A 1 2.30 23.06 1.18
CA MET A 1 2.01 22.33 2.43
C MET A 1 3.32 21.72 2.92
N ALA A 2 3.78 22.06 4.13
CA ALA A 2 5.01 21.49 4.68
C ALA A 2 4.84 19.97 4.88
N GLN A 3 5.81 19.20 4.39
CA GLN A 3 5.83 17.74 4.55
C GLN A 3 5.99 17.41 6.03
N LYS A 4 4.99 16.74 6.61
CA LYS A 4 5.07 16.26 8.00
C LYS A 4 5.82 14.93 8.01
N PHE A 5 6.99 14.91 8.62
CA PHE A 5 7.75 13.68 8.83
C PHE A 5 7.10 12.88 9.96
N ARG A 6 7.01 11.56 9.76
CA ARG A 6 6.54 10.61 10.77
C ARG A 6 7.68 9.65 11.09
N THR A 7 7.91 9.33 12.34
CA THR A 7 8.81 8.24 12.74
C THR A 7 8.22 6.91 12.26
N LEU A 8 9.09 5.98 11.85
CA LEU A 8 8.66 4.65 11.47
C LEU A 8 8.31 3.84 12.73
N ILE A 9 7.04 3.40 12.82
CA ILE A 9 6.48 2.64 13.97
C ILE A 9 6.12 1.20 13.55
N GLY A 10 6.21 0.89 12.24
CA GLY A 10 5.76 -0.35 11.61
C GLY A 10 6.72 -1.54 11.76
N PHE A 11 7.17 -1.83 12.98
CA PHE A 11 8.14 -2.90 13.25
C PHE A 11 7.58 -4.33 13.12
N SER A 12 6.25 -4.49 13.02
CA SER A 12 5.59 -5.80 12.97
C SER A 12 6.00 -6.68 11.79
N LYS A 13 6.47 -6.09 10.69
CA LYS A 13 6.95 -6.81 9.49
C LYS A 13 8.45 -7.08 9.51
N HIS A 14 9.20 -6.54 10.47
CA HIS A 14 10.64 -6.75 10.54
C HIS A 14 10.95 -8.17 11.03
N SER A 15 11.96 -8.80 10.43
CA SER A 15 12.55 -10.02 10.99
C SER A 15 13.15 -9.74 12.37
N VAL A 16 13.33 -10.80 13.18
CA VAL A 16 13.91 -10.67 14.52
C VAL A 16 15.30 -10.02 14.47
N GLN A 17 16.13 -10.38 13.48
CA GLN A 17 17.47 -9.79 13.29
C GLN A 17 17.39 -8.29 12.94
N GLN A 18 16.46 -7.90 12.07
CA GLN A 18 16.24 -6.48 11.74
C GLN A 18 15.76 -5.70 12.97
N LEU A 19 14.93 -6.30 13.82
CA LEU A 19 14.44 -5.68 15.05
C LEU A 19 15.58 -5.43 16.05
N VAL A 20 16.46 -6.42 16.25
CA VAL A 20 17.65 -6.31 17.11
C VAL A 20 18.59 -5.21 16.60
N ALA A 21 18.88 -5.19 15.30
CA ALA A 21 19.72 -4.15 14.70
C ALA A 21 19.11 -2.75 14.85
N THR A 22 17.78 -2.64 14.67
CA THR A 22 17.06 -1.37 14.84
C THR A 22 17.11 -0.90 16.30
N ALA A 23 16.87 -1.80 17.26
CA ALA A 23 16.95 -1.48 18.68
C ALA A 23 18.35 -1.00 19.08
N GLY A 24 19.41 -1.67 18.61
CA GLY A 24 20.79 -1.25 18.85
C GLY A 24 21.10 0.15 18.28
N ALA A 25 20.65 0.43 17.05
CA ALA A 25 20.82 1.74 16.43
C ALA A 25 20.08 2.85 17.21
N VAL A 26 18.89 2.57 17.73
CA VAL A 26 18.11 3.52 18.55
C VAL A 26 18.79 3.79 19.88
N ILE A 27 19.29 2.75 20.58
CA ILE A 27 20.00 2.91 21.85
C ILE A 27 21.25 3.77 21.65
N GLN A 28 22.04 3.51 20.60
CA GLN A 28 23.21 4.31 20.26
C GLN A 28 22.84 5.76 19.90
N GLY A 29 21.80 5.97 19.09
CA GLY A 29 21.36 7.31 18.66
C GLY A 29 20.74 8.15 19.77
N MET A 30 20.17 7.52 20.81
CA MET A 30 19.55 8.23 21.93
C MET A 30 20.49 8.44 23.12
N THR A 31 21.55 7.65 23.24
CA THR A 31 22.54 7.82 24.31
C THR A 31 23.29 9.14 24.15
N GLY A 32 23.15 10.04 25.12
CA GLY A 32 23.80 11.35 25.09
C GLY A 32 23.19 12.35 24.09
N ASN A 33 22.03 12.04 23.51
CA ASN A 33 21.40 12.92 22.53
C ASN A 33 20.69 14.10 23.22
N LYS A 34 21.22 15.31 23.03
CA LYS A 34 20.69 16.55 23.62
C LYS A 34 19.28 16.90 23.14
N ALA A 35 18.85 16.39 21.99
CA ALA A 35 17.50 16.62 21.47
C ALA A 35 16.44 15.81 22.24
N PHE A 36 16.85 14.75 22.94
CA PHE A 36 15.96 13.85 23.68
C PHE A 36 16.47 13.67 25.13
N PRO A 37 16.39 14.71 25.96
CA PRO A 37 17.00 14.72 27.29
C PRO A 37 16.31 13.79 28.31
N CYS A 38 15.06 13.41 28.08
CA CYS A 38 14.29 12.54 28.97
C CYS A 38 13.47 11.52 28.15
N PRO A 39 14.12 10.48 27.60
CA PRO A 39 13.45 9.50 26.77
C PRO A 39 12.41 8.75 27.60
N SER A 40 11.19 8.68 27.08
CA SER A 40 10.10 7.88 27.64
C SER A 40 9.61 6.89 26.59
N PRO A 41 9.70 5.57 26.81
CA PRO A 41 10.31 4.86 27.95
C PRO A 41 11.83 5.02 28.05
N ASP A 42 12.37 4.78 29.26
CA ASP A 42 13.80 4.90 29.54
C ASP A 42 14.64 3.95 28.66
N LEU A 43 15.85 4.36 28.29
CA LEU A 43 16.75 3.55 27.46
C LEU A 43 17.14 2.23 28.12
N THR A 44 17.18 2.18 29.46
CA THR A 44 17.40 0.94 30.21
C THR A 44 16.30 -0.08 29.97
N ALA A 45 15.04 0.35 29.81
CA ALA A 45 13.93 -0.54 29.50
C ALA A 45 14.03 -1.09 28.06
N VAL A 46 14.53 -0.28 27.12
CA VAL A 46 14.78 -0.71 25.73
C VAL A 46 15.92 -1.74 25.70
N GLN A 47 17.00 -1.46 26.43
CA GLN A 47 18.15 -2.36 26.57
C GLN A 47 17.73 -3.69 27.21
N ALA A 48 16.96 -3.67 28.30
CA ALA A 48 16.45 -4.88 28.94
C ALA A 48 15.60 -5.73 27.97
N ALA A 49 14.68 -5.10 27.22
CA ALA A 49 13.87 -5.82 26.23
C ALA A 49 14.71 -6.42 25.09
N LEU A 50 15.79 -5.75 24.69
CA LEU A 50 16.73 -6.25 23.69
C LEU A 50 17.52 -7.47 24.21
N ASP A 51 18.01 -7.40 25.45
CA ASP A 51 18.76 -8.47 26.09
C ASP A 51 17.87 -9.71 26.33
N GLU A 52 16.62 -9.52 26.75
CA GLU A 52 15.63 -10.60 26.87
C GLU A 52 15.35 -11.29 25.53
N LEU A 53 15.22 -10.52 24.44
CA LEU A 53 15.02 -11.10 23.10
C LEU A 53 16.26 -11.88 22.64
N ASN A 54 17.46 -11.36 22.88
CA ASN A 54 18.71 -12.05 22.56
C ASN A 54 18.86 -13.37 23.34
N ALA A 55 18.50 -13.37 24.62
CA ALA A 55 18.48 -14.59 25.44
C ALA A 55 17.47 -15.62 24.90
N ALA A 56 16.27 -15.18 24.50
CA ALA A 56 15.26 -16.06 23.91
C ALA A 56 15.69 -16.63 22.54
N ILE A 57 16.41 -15.85 21.72
CA ILE A 57 17.02 -16.32 20.47
C ILE A 57 18.06 -17.41 20.76
N ALA A 58 18.94 -17.20 21.74
CA ALA A 58 19.97 -18.16 22.12
C ALA A 58 19.41 -19.47 22.70
N ALA A 59 18.27 -19.41 23.39
CA ALA A 59 17.58 -20.59 23.92
C ALA A 59 16.77 -21.38 22.87
N GLN A 60 16.46 -20.79 21.71
CA GLN A 60 15.60 -21.39 20.69
C GLN A 60 16.09 -22.75 20.15
N PRO A 61 17.40 -22.99 19.89
CA PRO A 61 17.88 -24.26 19.33
C PRO A 61 17.51 -25.50 20.15
N HIS A 62 17.26 -25.34 21.46
CA HIS A 62 17.01 -26.45 22.39
C HIS A 62 15.55 -26.51 22.91
N GLY A 63 14.70 -25.55 22.58
CA GLY A 63 13.46 -25.30 23.33
C GLY A 63 12.12 -25.58 22.63
N GLY A 64 12.15 -26.10 21.40
CA GLY A 64 10.95 -26.54 20.66
C GLY A 64 9.85 -25.46 20.54
N ALA A 65 8.59 -25.88 20.60
CA ALA A 65 7.43 -24.98 20.48
C ALA A 65 7.36 -23.92 21.59
N LYS A 66 7.76 -24.28 22.82
CA LYS A 66 7.73 -23.38 23.99
C LYS A 66 8.72 -22.21 23.82
N ALA A 67 9.96 -22.47 23.42
CA ALA A 67 10.92 -21.39 23.19
C ALA A 67 10.57 -20.55 21.95
N THR A 68 9.91 -21.14 20.96
CA THR A 68 9.38 -20.38 19.81
C THR A 68 8.30 -19.38 20.25
N ALA A 69 7.36 -19.82 21.11
CA ALA A 69 6.35 -18.94 21.67
C ALA A 69 6.97 -17.84 22.57
N ASP A 70 7.93 -18.20 23.42
CA ASP A 70 8.62 -17.23 24.29
C ASP A 70 9.35 -16.15 23.49
N LYS A 71 10.13 -16.53 22.47
CA LYS A 71 10.77 -15.57 21.56
C LYS A 71 9.76 -14.65 20.87
N ASN A 72 8.62 -15.17 20.42
CA ASN A 72 7.59 -14.35 19.78
C ASN A 72 6.98 -13.34 20.78
N ASN A 73 6.76 -13.75 22.02
CA ASN A 73 6.31 -12.85 23.09
C ASN A 73 7.35 -11.75 23.37
N LYS A 74 8.64 -12.11 23.48
CA LYS A 74 9.74 -11.14 23.67
C LYS A 74 9.88 -10.20 22.48
N ARG A 75 9.67 -10.69 21.25
CA ARG A 75 9.62 -9.86 20.04
C ARG A 75 8.51 -8.83 20.12
N GLU A 76 7.30 -9.22 20.53
CA GLU A 76 6.18 -8.29 20.70
C GLU A 76 6.43 -7.26 21.80
N ALA A 77 7.04 -7.69 22.91
CA ALA A 77 7.44 -6.77 23.99
C ALA A 77 8.43 -5.70 23.50
N LEU A 78 9.48 -6.10 22.78
CA LEU A 78 10.45 -5.15 22.20
C LEU A 78 9.78 -4.21 21.19
N ILE A 79 8.90 -4.71 20.32
CA ILE A 79 8.11 -3.87 19.41
C ILE A 79 7.31 -2.84 20.21
N GLY A 80 6.60 -3.24 21.26
CA GLY A 80 5.79 -2.33 22.08
C GLY A 80 6.62 -1.22 22.72
N VAL A 81 7.81 -1.54 23.24
CA VAL A 81 8.71 -0.54 23.83
C VAL A 81 9.26 0.42 22.76
N LEU A 82 9.72 -0.10 21.62
CA LEU A 82 10.23 0.72 20.52
C LEU A 82 9.15 1.63 19.92
N GLN A 83 7.89 1.18 19.85
CA GLN A 83 6.79 2.00 19.37
C GLN A 83 6.48 3.19 20.29
N LYS A 84 6.49 2.97 21.61
CA LYS A 84 6.32 4.06 22.59
C LYS A 84 7.46 5.08 22.47
N LEU A 85 8.69 4.61 22.32
CA LEU A 85 9.85 5.48 22.15
C LEU A 85 9.81 6.26 20.83
N ALA A 86 9.39 5.62 19.74
CA ALA A 86 9.21 6.26 18.44
C ALA A 86 8.13 7.37 18.48
N GLN A 87 7.09 7.20 19.31
CA GLN A 87 6.07 8.23 19.54
C GLN A 87 6.63 9.41 20.35
N TYR A 88 7.46 9.14 21.36
CA TYR A 88 8.18 10.18 22.08
C TYR A 88 9.07 10.99 21.12
N VAL A 89 9.89 10.32 20.30
CA VAL A 89 10.74 10.99 19.30
C VAL A 89 9.91 11.83 18.34
N GLN A 90 8.76 11.32 17.88
CA GLN A 90 7.85 12.06 16.99
C GLN A 90 7.32 13.36 17.61
N LEU A 91 7.01 13.36 18.90
CA LEU A 91 6.51 14.52 19.62
C LEU A 91 7.61 15.56 19.84
N HIS A 92 8.85 15.10 20.07
CA HIS A 92 9.98 15.96 20.43
C HIS A 92 10.87 16.40 19.26
N CYS A 93 10.76 15.78 18.07
CA CYS A 93 11.61 16.13 16.93
C CYS A 93 11.24 17.43 16.20
N GLY A 94 10.14 18.10 16.56
CA GLY A 94 9.78 19.43 16.02
C GLY A 94 9.58 19.48 14.50
N ASN A 95 9.30 18.35 13.84
CA ASN A 95 9.28 18.18 12.37
C ASN A 95 10.64 18.43 11.68
N ASP A 96 11.75 18.36 12.42
CA ASP A 96 13.11 18.37 11.88
C ASP A 96 13.57 16.94 11.58
N LEU A 97 13.88 16.67 10.31
CA LEU A 97 14.33 15.35 9.86
C LEU A 97 15.72 15.00 10.43
N ALA A 98 16.62 15.97 10.59
CA ALA A 98 17.94 15.72 11.15
C ALA A 98 17.85 15.32 12.63
N VAL A 99 16.99 16.02 13.39
CA VAL A 99 16.72 15.67 14.80
C VAL A 99 16.08 14.28 14.90
N LEU A 100 15.13 13.96 14.03
CA LEU A 100 14.54 12.63 13.97
C LEU A 100 15.58 11.55 13.68
N LEU A 101 16.42 11.71 12.65
CA LEU A 101 17.43 10.73 12.28
C LEU A 101 18.53 10.58 13.35
N SER A 102 18.81 11.63 14.12
CA SER A 102 19.76 11.57 15.24
C SER A 102 19.34 10.57 16.34
N SER A 103 18.05 10.26 16.46
CA SER A 103 17.55 9.27 17.43
C SER A 103 17.83 7.80 17.05
N GLY A 104 18.34 7.54 15.84
CA GLY A 104 18.48 6.20 15.29
C GLY A 104 17.20 5.62 14.68
N PHE A 105 16.05 6.30 14.81
CA PHE A 105 14.84 5.95 14.08
C PHE A 105 14.90 6.42 12.62
N SER A 106 14.31 5.62 11.73
CA SER A 106 14.09 6.03 10.34
C SER A 106 12.80 6.84 10.19
N ALA A 107 12.81 7.82 9.30
CA ALA A 107 11.59 8.49 8.89
C ALA A 107 10.72 7.54 8.05
N ALA A 108 9.43 7.49 8.34
CA ALA A 108 8.45 6.80 7.53
C ALA A 108 8.44 7.41 6.12
N SER A 109 8.52 6.56 5.10
CA SER A 109 8.48 7.02 3.73
C SER A 109 7.19 7.79 3.47
N THR A 110 7.37 9.03 3.06
CA THR A 110 6.32 9.91 2.51
C THR A 110 6.29 9.83 0.98
N SER A 111 7.34 9.26 0.37
CA SER A 111 7.38 8.98 -1.06
C SER A 111 6.56 7.73 -1.35
N ARG A 112 5.32 7.94 -1.82
CA ARG A 112 4.67 6.95 -2.67
C ARG A 112 5.19 7.18 -4.07
N THR A 113 6.27 6.50 -4.45
CA THR A 113 6.68 6.46 -5.86
C THR A 113 5.50 5.93 -6.65
N GLN A 114 4.87 6.82 -7.43
CA GLN A 114 3.75 6.48 -8.29
C GLN A 114 4.31 5.73 -9.49
N VAL A 115 4.47 4.41 -9.36
CA VAL A 115 4.65 3.59 -10.56
C VAL A 115 3.41 3.83 -11.44
N PRO A 116 3.48 4.06 -12.75
CA PRO A 116 2.29 4.13 -13.59
C PRO A 116 1.51 2.81 -13.52
N LEU A 117 0.17 2.82 -13.59
CA LEU A 117 -0.58 1.57 -13.77
C LEU A 117 -0.43 1.16 -15.24
N PRO A 118 -0.15 -0.12 -15.55
CA PRO A 118 -0.15 -0.56 -16.93
C PRO A 118 -1.56 -0.45 -17.51
N LYS A 119 -1.66 -0.13 -18.81
CA LYS A 119 -2.94 -0.09 -19.51
C LYS A 119 -3.60 -1.48 -19.48
N PRO A 120 -4.89 -1.60 -19.10
CA PRO A 120 -5.61 -2.85 -19.27
C PRO A 120 -5.89 -3.09 -20.76
N ALA A 121 -6.05 -4.35 -21.14
CA ALA A 121 -6.51 -4.76 -22.46
C ALA A 121 -7.93 -5.30 -22.35
N ILE A 122 -8.80 -4.95 -23.30
CA ILE A 122 -10.12 -5.59 -23.43
C ILE A 122 -9.89 -6.97 -24.05
N VAL A 123 -10.28 -8.01 -23.32
CA VAL A 123 -10.08 -9.43 -23.69
C VAL A 123 -11.24 -9.92 -24.54
N SER A 124 -12.47 -9.59 -24.15
CA SER A 124 -13.69 -9.90 -24.91
C SER A 124 -14.76 -8.87 -24.60
N VAL A 125 -15.68 -8.72 -25.55
CA VAL A 125 -16.95 -8.01 -25.39
C VAL A 125 -18.02 -8.96 -25.89
N ASP A 126 -18.99 -9.26 -25.04
CA ASP A 126 -20.05 -10.22 -25.30
C ASP A 126 -21.41 -9.54 -25.09
N ASN A 127 -22.45 -9.97 -25.79
CA ASN A 127 -23.81 -9.49 -25.54
C ASN A 127 -24.35 -10.07 -24.24
N GLY A 128 -24.89 -9.20 -23.37
CA GLY A 128 -25.64 -9.59 -22.20
C GLY A 128 -27.14 -9.61 -22.52
N ASN A 129 -27.92 -8.88 -21.72
CA ASN A 129 -29.31 -8.56 -22.07
C ASN A 129 -29.39 -7.61 -23.28
N THR A 130 -30.60 -7.41 -23.83
CA THR A 130 -30.86 -6.62 -25.06
C THR A 130 -30.26 -5.21 -25.05
N THR A 131 -30.03 -4.59 -23.88
CA THR A 131 -29.47 -3.24 -23.74
C THR A 131 -28.13 -3.23 -22.99
N GLU A 132 -27.43 -4.37 -22.99
CA GLU A 132 -26.26 -4.62 -22.16
C GLU A 132 -25.11 -5.29 -22.92
N LEU A 133 -23.91 -4.77 -22.72
CA LEU A 133 -22.67 -5.42 -23.15
C LEU A 133 -21.85 -5.84 -21.93
N LEU A 134 -21.35 -7.07 -21.96
CA LEU A 134 -20.49 -7.66 -20.96
C LEU A 134 -19.03 -7.58 -21.42
N VAL A 135 -18.24 -6.78 -20.71
CA VAL A 135 -16.84 -6.54 -21.04
C VAL A 135 -15.93 -7.33 -20.10
N LYS A 136 -14.93 -7.99 -20.68
CA LYS A 136 -13.85 -8.65 -19.93
C LYS A 136 -12.55 -7.90 -20.16
N VAL A 137 -11.85 -7.56 -19.08
CA VAL A 137 -10.58 -6.82 -19.12
C VAL A 137 -9.45 -7.64 -18.50
N SER A 138 -8.22 -7.43 -18.98
CA SER A 138 -7.04 -8.06 -18.40
C SER A 138 -6.82 -7.55 -16.97
N ARG A 139 -6.42 -8.46 -16.08
CA ARG A 139 -6.22 -8.12 -14.68
C ARG A 139 -4.92 -7.32 -14.50
N VAL A 140 -5.04 -6.09 -14.04
CA VAL A 140 -3.91 -5.23 -13.70
C VAL A 140 -3.55 -5.38 -12.23
N GLY A 141 -2.29 -5.72 -11.95
CA GLY A 141 -1.75 -5.74 -10.60
C GLY A 141 -1.84 -4.37 -9.93
N GLN A 142 -2.24 -4.33 -8.66
CA GLN A 142 -2.46 -3.10 -7.87
C GLN A 142 -3.65 -2.21 -8.30
N ALA A 143 -4.43 -2.59 -9.32
CA ALA A 143 -5.71 -1.95 -9.60
C ALA A 143 -6.73 -2.28 -8.49
N LYS A 144 -7.51 -1.28 -8.09
CA LYS A 144 -8.63 -1.41 -7.14
C LYS A 144 -9.96 -1.59 -7.86
N CYS A 145 -10.11 -0.91 -8.99
CA CYS A 145 -11.25 -1.05 -9.88
C CYS A 145 -10.84 -0.70 -11.31
N TYR A 146 -11.76 -0.92 -12.24
CA TYR A 146 -11.67 -0.56 -13.64
C TYR A 146 -12.77 0.44 -13.94
N GLU A 147 -12.43 1.44 -14.73
CA GLU A 147 -13.40 2.39 -15.28
C GLU A 147 -13.58 2.12 -16.75
N LEU A 148 -14.83 2.01 -17.18
CA LEU A 148 -15.17 1.80 -18.58
C LEU A 148 -15.83 3.04 -19.15
N ARG A 149 -15.62 3.25 -20.45
CA ARG A 149 -16.38 4.21 -21.23
C ARG A 149 -16.80 3.61 -22.55
N SER A 150 -17.95 4.02 -23.05
CA SER A 150 -18.48 3.62 -24.35
C SER A 150 -18.89 4.83 -25.17
N ALA A 151 -18.78 4.75 -26.49
CA ALA A 151 -19.23 5.77 -27.42
C ALA A 151 -19.92 5.10 -28.61
N ALA A 152 -21.11 5.57 -28.98
CA ALA A 152 -21.79 5.09 -30.18
C ALA A 152 -20.98 5.48 -31.42
N ILE A 153 -20.82 4.56 -32.35
CA ILE A 153 -20.17 4.79 -33.64
C ILE A 153 -21.26 5.18 -34.64
N GLY A 154 -21.19 6.41 -35.13
CA GLY A 154 -22.13 6.92 -36.13
C GLY A 154 -21.80 6.42 -37.54
N ALA A 155 -22.66 6.77 -38.51
CA ALA A 155 -22.52 6.38 -39.92
C ALA A 155 -21.18 6.81 -40.58
N GLY A 156 -20.44 7.75 -39.98
CA GLY A 156 -19.12 8.18 -40.42
C GLY A 156 -17.94 7.41 -39.82
N GLY A 157 -18.17 6.33 -39.08
CA GLY A 157 -17.12 5.49 -38.47
C GLY A 157 -16.39 6.11 -37.27
N ALA A 158 -16.66 7.38 -36.94
CA ALA A 158 -16.09 8.05 -35.77
C ALA A 158 -16.92 7.78 -34.49
N PRO A 159 -16.28 7.55 -33.34
CA PRO A 159 -16.97 7.49 -32.06
C PRO A 159 -17.57 8.86 -31.69
N GLY A 160 -18.82 8.86 -31.24
CA GLY A 160 -19.48 10.02 -30.67
C GLY A 160 -18.96 10.38 -29.26
N PRO A 161 -19.75 11.12 -28.45
CA PRO A 161 -19.32 11.51 -27.11
C PRO A 161 -19.19 10.29 -26.19
N TRP A 162 -18.00 10.12 -25.60
CA TRP A 162 -17.73 9.05 -24.64
C TRP A 162 -18.57 9.20 -23.37
N GLN A 163 -19.33 8.17 -23.06
CA GLN A 163 -20.13 8.04 -21.84
C GLN A 163 -19.40 7.12 -20.86
N THR A 164 -19.37 7.50 -19.58
CA THR A 164 -18.77 6.66 -18.53
C THR A 164 -19.71 5.50 -18.19
N GLY A 165 -19.23 4.28 -18.34
CA GLY A 165 -19.93 3.04 -17.99
C GLY A 165 -19.87 2.69 -16.50
N GLY A 166 -19.11 3.45 -15.70
CA GLY A 166 -19.00 3.29 -14.24
C GLY A 166 -17.66 2.71 -13.77
N LEU A 167 -17.56 2.46 -12.46
CA LEU A 167 -16.40 1.90 -11.78
C LEU A 167 -16.72 0.49 -11.28
N PHE A 168 -15.87 -0.48 -11.62
CA PHE A 168 -16.09 -1.89 -11.32
C PHE A 168 -14.89 -2.51 -10.63
N THR A 169 -15.11 -3.16 -9.49
CA THR A 169 -14.04 -3.89 -8.75
C THR A 169 -13.62 -5.20 -9.43
N ASN A 170 -14.38 -5.63 -10.43
CA ASN A 170 -14.26 -6.92 -11.09
C ASN A 170 -13.60 -6.72 -12.45
N SER A 171 -12.82 -7.70 -12.94
CA SER A 171 -12.19 -7.64 -14.27
C SER A 171 -12.94 -8.47 -15.33
N ARG A 172 -14.07 -9.09 -14.96
CA ARG A 172 -14.85 -10.01 -15.81
C ARG A 172 -16.33 -9.65 -15.72
N SER A 173 -17.06 -9.87 -16.82
CA SER A 173 -18.50 -9.66 -16.90
C SER A 173 -18.91 -8.27 -16.42
N ILE A 174 -18.19 -7.25 -16.88
CA ILE A 174 -18.49 -5.86 -16.55
C ILE A 174 -19.64 -5.40 -17.43
N ALA A 175 -20.79 -5.16 -16.82
CA ALA A 175 -22.00 -4.75 -17.50
C ALA A 175 -21.99 -3.25 -17.84
N ILE A 176 -22.01 -2.92 -19.12
CA ILE A 176 -22.36 -1.59 -19.62
C ILE A 176 -23.84 -1.63 -20.00
N ASN A 177 -24.67 -0.90 -19.27
CA ASN A 177 -26.12 -0.90 -19.41
C ASN A 177 -26.64 0.33 -20.15
N GLY A 178 -27.89 0.28 -20.61
CA GLY A 178 -28.58 1.41 -21.23
C GLY A 178 -28.11 1.69 -22.66
N LEU A 179 -27.61 0.67 -23.36
CA LEU A 179 -27.20 0.75 -24.75
C LEU A 179 -28.38 0.52 -25.69
N THR A 180 -28.33 1.10 -26.88
CA THR A 180 -29.36 0.92 -27.91
C THR A 180 -29.04 -0.30 -28.77
N PRO A 181 -29.95 -1.28 -28.88
CA PRO A 181 -29.76 -2.44 -29.75
C PRO A 181 -29.57 -2.02 -31.22
N GLY A 182 -28.75 -2.74 -31.97
CA GLY A 182 -28.43 -2.46 -33.38
C GLY A 182 -27.38 -1.37 -33.58
N ILE A 183 -26.90 -0.71 -32.51
CA ILE A 183 -25.83 0.30 -32.59
C ILE A 183 -24.48 -0.33 -32.24
N THR A 184 -23.45 0.02 -33.03
CA THR A 184 -22.06 -0.34 -32.72
C THR A 184 -21.47 0.67 -31.74
N TYR A 185 -20.89 0.18 -30.65
CA TYR A 185 -20.22 1.00 -29.65
C TYR A 185 -18.71 0.73 -29.66
N ALA A 186 -17.91 1.79 -29.60
CA ALA A 186 -16.51 1.72 -29.22
C ALA A 186 -16.41 1.70 -27.70
N ILE A 187 -15.60 0.79 -27.14
CA ILE A 187 -15.46 0.58 -25.70
C ILE A 187 -13.98 0.73 -25.33
N GLN A 188 -13.72 1.41 -24.23
CA GLN A 188 -12.40 1.52 -23.63
C GLN A 188 -12.47 1.28 -22.12
N ALA A 189 -11.38 0.76 -21.57
CA ALA A 189 -11.22 0.55 -20.14
C ALA A 189 -9.92 1.18 -19.63
N ARG A 190 -9.91 1.63 -18.38
CA ARG A 190 -8.69 2.03 -17.66
C ARG A 190 -8.67 1.43 -16.26
N ALA A 191 -7.47 1.16 -15.76
CA ALA A 191 -7.27 0.69 -14.40
C ALA A 191 -7.24 1.88 -13.43
N VAL A 192 -7.90 1.74 -12.29
CA VAL A 192 -7.97 2.74 -11.22
C VAL A 192 -7.33 2.17 -9.97
N GLY A 193 -6.29 2.82 -9.48
CA GLY A 193 -5.55 2.46 -8.27
C GLY A 193 -5.93 3.32 -7.06
N SER A 194 -5.18 3.14 -5.97
CA SER A 194 -5.33 3.99 -4.79
C SER A 194 -4.94 5.44 -5.09
N SER A 195 -5.65 6.40 -4.47
CA SER A 195 -5.34 7.85 -4.54
C SER A 195 -5.32 8.44 -5.97
N LYS A 196 -6.43 8.31 -6.72
CA LYS A 196 -6.62 8.91 -8.06
C LYS A 196 -5.55 8.51 -9.09
N ARG A 197 -4.92 7.34 -8.92
CA ARG A 197 -3.99 6.77 -9.89
C ARG A 197 -4.81 6.13 -11.01
N TYR A 198 -4.69 6.65 -12.23
CA TYR A 198 -5.32 6.09 -13.42
C TYR A 198 -4.24 5.54 -14.36
N SER A 199 -4.50 4.43 -15.03
CA SER A 199 -3.76 4.10 -16.25
C SER A 199 -4.25 4.95 -17.42
N ASP A 200 -3.51 4.91 -18.52
CA ASP A 200 -4.06 5.29 -19.81
C ASP A 200 -5.26 4.39 -20.18
N TRP A 201 -6.10 4.91 -21.08
CA TRP A 201 -7.19 4.13 -21.67
C TRP A 201 -6.63 3.01 -22.55
N SER A 202 -7.33 1.87 -22.56
CA SER A 202 -7.06 0.76 -23.46
C SER A 202 -7.24 1.17 -24.91
N ASP A 203 -6.70 0.36 -25.81
CA ASP A 203 -7.05 0.43 -27.22
C ASP A 203 -8.58 0.17 -27.36
N PRO A 204 -9.29 0.94 -28.21
CA PRO A 204 -10.73 0.83 -28.34
C PRO A 204 -11.12 -0.48 -29.03
N VAL A 205 -12.14 -1.15 -28.50
CA VAL A 205 -12.76 -2.33 -29.12
C VAL A 205 -14.18 -2.00 -29.50
N THR A 206 -14.58 -2.37 -30.72
CA THR A 206 -15.92 -2.08 -31.25
C THR A 206 -16.81 -3.32 -31.17
N HIS A 207 -18.02 -3.17 -30.66
CA HIS A 207 -19.00 -4.26 -30.63
C HIS A 207 -20.41 -3.73 -30.87
N MET A 208 -21.23 -4.49 -31.61
CA MET A 208 -22.64 -4.17 -31.82
C MET A 208 -23.47 -4.64 -30.62
N CYS A 209 -24.26 -3.73 -30.03
CA CYS A 209 -25.27 -4.13 -29.05
C CYS A 209 -26.41 -4.84 -29.79
N MET A 210 -26.89 -5.96 -29.25
CA MET A 210 -27.98 -6.78 -29.78
C MET A 210 -29.01 -6.96 -28.68
#